data_AF-F6CXG3-F1
#
_entry.id   AF-F6CXG3-F1
#
_cell.length_a   1.000
_cell.length_b   1.000
_cell.length_c   1.000
_cell.angle_alpha   90.00
_cell.angle_beta   90.00
_cell.angle_gamma   90.00
#
_symmetry.space_group_name_H-M   'P 1'
#
loop_
_entity.id
_entity.type
_entity.pdbx_description
1 polymer ?
#
loop_
_entity_poly.entity_id
_entity_poly.type
_entity_poly.pdbx_seq_one_letter_code
_entity_poly.pdbx_strand_id
1 'polypeptide(L)'
;MLKWLKRVIYTVLVLFFLAVGVFFAIRNPQLIHLDLVFWQGPELSVALYIILAFTVGACIALLVSSVAYLRSERQIRVLNRKYEKARDEVDALRKASITKELSVGKE
;
A
#
# COMPACT_ATOMS: atom_id res chain seq x y z
N MET A 1 -15.60 -4.28 -11.79
CA MET A 1 -15.88 -2.85 -12.11
C MET A 1 -15.06 -1.84 -11.31
N LEU A 2 -15.06 -1.82 -9.97
CA LEU A 2 -14.34 -0.80 -9.19
C LEU A 2 -12.82 -0.69 -9.46
N LYS A 3 -12.13 -1.79 -9.79
CA LYS A 3 -10.67 -1.77 -10.03
C LYS A 3 -10.28 -0.93 -11.26
N TRP A 4 -11.09 -0.95 -12.32
CA TRP A 4 -10.85 -0.17 -13.52
C TRP A 4 -11.16 1.32 -13.28
N LEU A 5 -12.27 1.62 -12.61
CA LEU A 5 -12.61 2.99 -12.22
C LEU A 5 -11.53 3.60 -11.33
N LYS A 6 -11.03 2.86 -10.33
CA LYS A 6 -9.89 3.30 -9.49
C LYS A 6 -8.66 3.60 -10.35
N ARG A 7 -8.34 2.73 -11.31
CA ARG A 7 -7.20 2.95 -12.21
C ARG A 7 -7.37 4.23 -13.05
N VAL A 8 -8.55 4.44 -13.63
CA VAL A 8 -8.86 5.67 -14.40
C VAL A 8 -8.75 6.91 -13.51
N ILE A 9 -9.31 6.88 -12.29
CA ILE A 9 -9.20 7.99 -11.33
C ILE A 9 -7.73 8.29 -11.01
N TYR A 10 -6.92 7.28 -10.71
CA TYR A 10 -5.50 7.47 -10.46
C TYR A 10 -4.77 8.06 -11.67
N THR A 11 -5.06 7.57 -12.88
CA THR A 11 -4.45 8.11 -14.11
C THR A 11 -4.81 9.58 -14.32
N VAL A 12 -6.09 9.94 -14.17
CA VAL A 12 -6.56 11.33 -14.30
C VAL A 12 -5.91 12.22 -13.25
N LEU A 13 -5.81 11.74 -12.02
CA LEU A 13 -5.18 12.48 -10.92
C LEU A 13 -3.69 12.71 -11.17
N VAL A 14 -2.96 11.70 -11.64
CA VAL A 14 -1.54 11.83 -12.02
C VAL A 14 -1.37 12.84 -13.17
N LEU A 15 -2.20 12.74 -14.21
CA LEU A 15 -2.16 13.70 -15.33
C LEU A 15 -2.47 15.12 -14.88
N PHE A 16 -3.43 15.30 -13.98
CA PHE A 16 -3.77 16.59 -13.41
C PHE A 16 -2.58 17.20 -12.66
N PHE A 17 -1.94 16.45 -11.75
CA PHE A 17 -0.77 16.93 -11.03
C PHE A 17 0.41 17.24 -11.96
N LEU A 18 0.61 16.43 -13.00
CA LEU A 18 1.65 16.67 -14.00
C LEU A 18 1.38 17.97 -14.76
N ALA A 19 0.15 18.19 -15.22
CA ALA A 19 -0.24 19.41 -15.92
C ALA A 19 -0.04 20.65 -15.04
N VAL A 20 -0.48 20.59 -13.77
CA VAL A 20 -0.26 21.66 -12.79
C VAL A 20 1.23 21.93 -12.58
N GLY A 21 2.05 20.88 -12.44
CA GLY A 21 3.50 21.01 -12.27
C GLY A 21 4.18 21.69 -13.47
N VAL A 22 3.82 21.31 -14.68
CA VAL A 22 4.33 21.93 -15.92
C VAL A 22 3.89 23.39 -16.02
N PHE A 23 2.61 23.68 -15.81
CA PHE A 23 2.11 25.07 -15.82
C PHE A 23 2.80 25.93 -14.76
N PHE A 24 3.01 25.37 -13.57
CA PHE A 24 3.71 26.05 -12.50
C PHE A 24 5.16 26.37 -12.89
N ALA A 25 5.88 25.43 -13.49
CA ALA A 25 7.26 25.64 -13.96
C ALA A 25 7.36 26.71 -15.05
N ILE A 26 6.42 26.72 -16.01
CA ILE A 26 6.39 27.71 -17.10
C ILE A 26 6.06 29.11 -16.56
N ARG A 27 5.12 29.21 -15.62
CA ARG A 27 4.71 30.49 -15.03
C ARG A 27 5.70 31.03 -13.99
N ASN A 28 6.55 30.16 -13.44
CA ASN A 28 7.52 30.51 -12.41
C ASN A 28 8.94 30.06 -12.81
N PRO A 29 9.51 30.60 -13.90
CA PRO A 29 10.82 30.20 -14.38
C PRO A 29 11.97 30.79 -13.53
N GLN A 30 11.67 31.72 -12.62
CA GLN A 30 12.68 32.36 -11.79
C GLN A 30 13.48 31.36 -10.97
N LEU A 31 14.81 31.56 -10.95
CA LEU A 31 15.71 30.85 -10.06
C LEU A 31 15.70 31.54 -8.71
N ILE A 32 15.59 30.75 -7.65
CA ILE A 32 15.62 31.24 -6.27
C ILE A 32 16.71 30.52 -5.49
N HIS A 33 17.30 31.26 -4.55
CA HIS A 33 18.06 30.66 -3.46
C HIS A 33 17.08 30.21 -2.38
N LEU A 34 17.12 28.91 -2.03
CA LEU A 34 16.30 28.39 -0.95
C LEU A 34 17.08 28.48 0.35
N ASP A 35 16.65 29.36 1.25
CA ASP A 35 17.18 29.45 2.62
C ASP A 35 16.21 28.75 3.58
N LEU A 36 16.62 27.60 4.11
CA LEU A 36 15.86 26.80 5.08
C LEU A 36 16.29 27.10 6.53
N VAL A 37 16.87 28.28 6.80
CA VAL A 37 17.42 28.72 8.09
C VAL A 37 18.68 27.94 8.51
N PHE A 38 18.67 26.62 8.40
CA PHE A 38 19.78 25.73 8.72
C PHE A 38 20.60 25.30 7.51
N TRP A 39 20.11 25.58 6.30
CA TRP A 39 20.75 25.17 5.06
C TRP A 39 20.38 26.10 3.91
N GLN A 40 21.35 26.43 3.08
CA GLN A 40 21.16 27.18 1.85
C GLN A 40 21.35 26.25 0.65
N GLY A 41 20.30 26.16 -0.15
CA GLY A 41 20.29 25.36 -1.37
C GLY A 41 20.87 26.10 -2.58
N PRO A 42 21.22 25.37 -3.64
CA PRO A 42 21.70 25.96 -4.89
C PRO A 42 20.63 26.78 -5.61
N GLU A 43 21.02 27.60 -6.58
CA GLU A 43 20.05 28.32 -7.41
C GLU A 43 19.27 27.33 -8.29
N LEU A 44 18.01 27.11 -7.94
CA LEU A 44 17.10 26.27 -8.70
C LEU A 44 15.76 26.97 -8.84
N SER A 45 14.97 26.55 -9.83
CA SER A 45 13.61 27.05 -9.96
C SER A 45 12.74 26.56 -8.81
N VAL A 46 11.75 27.38 -8.43
CA VAL A 46 10.77 27.02 -7.39
C VAL A 46 10.11 25.66 -7.69
N ALA A 47 9.83 25.41 -8.97
CA ALA A 47 9.23 24.16 -9.42
C ALA A 47 10.08 22.94 -9.07
N LEU A 48 11.40 23.00 -9.28
CA LEU A 48 12.30 21.90 -8.95
C LEU A 48 12.33 21.61 -7.45
N TYR A 49 12.35 22.64 -6.62
CA TYR A 49 12.28 22.46 -5.16
C TYR A 49 10.99 21.77 -4.72
N ILE A 50 9.85 22.17 -5.28
CA ILE A 50 8.56 21.53 -4.99
C ILE A 50 8.55 20.08 -5.47
N ILE A 51 9.05 19.80 -6.67
CA ILE A 51 9.14 18.44 -7.21
C ILE A 51 10.04 17.56 -6.34
N LEU A 52 11.20 18.06 -5.90
CA LEU A 52 12.11 17.34 -5.02
C LEU A 52 11.44 17.04 -3.67
N ALA A 53 10.83 18.04 -3.03
CA ALA A 53 10.13 17.86 -1.76
C ALA A 53 8.97 16.85 -1.89
N PHE A 54 8.18 16.95 -2.96
CA PHE A 54 7.11 15.99 -3.25
C PHE A 54 7.66 14.58 -3.47
N THR A 55 8.74 14.43 -4.23
CA THR A 55 9.36 13.14 -4.51
C THR A 55 9.88 12.49 -3.24
N VAL A 56 10.56 13.26 -2.38
CA VAL A 56 11.03 12.78 -1.07
C VAL A 56 9.85 12.34 -0.21
N GLY A 57 8.79 13.15 -0.11
CA GLY A 57 7.57 12.80 0.61
C GLY A 57 6.90 11.52 0.08
N ALA A 58 6.81 11.37 -1.24
CA ALA A 58 6.26 10.18 -1.88
C ALA A 58 7.11 8.93 -1.60
N CYS A 59 8.44 9.03 -1.65
CA CYS A 59 9.34 7.95 -1.28
C CYS A 59 9.14 7.52 0.17
N ILE A 60 9.03 8.47 1.10
CA ILE A 60 8.77 8.17 2.51
C ILE A 60 7.41 7.48 2.67
N ALA A 61 6.36 7.98 2.02
CA ALA A 61 5.03 7.39 2.06
C ALA A 61 5.01 5.96 1.52
N LEU A 62 5.73 5.68 0.42
CA LEU A 62 5.88 4.34 -0.15
C LEU A 62 6.62 3.41 0.80
N LEU A 63 7.71 3.86 1.43
CA LEU A 63 8.46 3.06 2.40
C LEU A 63 7.60 2.68 3.60
N VAL A 64 6.91 3.65 4.20
CA VAL A 64 6.00 3.42 5.34
C VAL A 64 4.88 2.45 4.96
N SER A 65 4.26 2.66 3.79
CA SER A 65 3.18 1.80 3.31
C SER A 65 3.66 0.38 3.01
N SER A 66 4.88 0.22 2.48
CA SER A 66 5.47 -1.09 2.19
C SER A 66 5.69 -1.90 3.47
N VAL A 67 6.16 -1.26 4.54
CA VAL A 67 6.32 -1.93 5.85
C VAL A 67 4.98 -2.38 6.40
N ALA A 68 3.94 -1.53 6.31
CA ALA A 68 2.59 -1.88 6.74
C ALA A 68 2.01 -3.05 5.93
N TYR A 69 2.19 -3.02 4.60
CA TYR A 69 1.75 -4.09 3.70
C TYR A 69 2.41 -5.43 4.05
N LEU A 70 3.74 -5.44 4.24
CA LEU A 70 4.48 -6.66 4.61
C LEU A 70 4.03 -7.24 5.95
N ARG A 71 3.70 -6.39 6.94
CA ARG A 71 3.12 -6.84 8.22
C ARG A 71 1.75 -7.48 8.01
N SER A 72 0.88 -6.87 7.21
CA SER A 72 -0.45 -7.40 6.91
C SER A 72 -0.37 -8.77 6.23
N GLU A 73 0.49 -8.92 5.21
CA GLU A 73 0.72 -10.21 4.53
C GLU A 73 1.23 -11.31 5.47
N ARG A 74 2.10 -10.96 6.43
CA ARG A 74 2.55 -11.91 7.47
C ARG A 74 1.39 -12.33 8.36
N GLN A 75 0.55 -11.39 8.79
CA GLN A 75 -0.62 -11.68 9.63
C GLN A 75 -1.62 -12.58 8.89
N ILE A 76 -1.90 -12.29 7.61
CA ILE A 76 -2.77 -13.11 6.76
C ILE A 76 -2.25 -14.55 6.70
N ARG A 77 -0.95 -14.76 6.45
CA ARG A 77 -0.35 -16.10 6.40
C ARG A 77 -0.45 -16.84 7.74
N VAL A 78 -0.19 -16.16 8.85
CA VAL A 78 -0.31 -16.78 10.18
C VAL A 78 -1.77 -17.15 10.47
N LEU A 79 -2.71 -16.27 10.12
CA LEU A 79 -4.13 -16.49 10.36
C LEU A 79 -4.67 -17.65 9.50
N ASN A 80 -4.26 -17.75 8.24
CA ASN A 80 -4.60 -18.87 7.37
C ASN A 80 -4.10 -20.21 7.93
N ARG A 81 -2.86 -20.27 8.42
CA ARG A 81 -2.34 -21.49 9.07
C ARG A 81 -3.12 -21.90 10.32
N LYS A 82 -3.54 -20.92 11.13
CA LYS A 82 -4.39 -21.18 12.31
C LYS A 82 -5.78 -21.68 11.89
N TYR A 83 -6.33 -21.08 10.84
CA TYR A 83 -7.61 -21.48 10.28
C TYR A 83 -7.58 -22.91 9.74
N GLU A 84 -6.56 -23.28 8.97
CA GLU A 84 -6.39 -24.65 8.45
C GLU A 84 -6.29 -25.67 9.58
N LYS A 85 -5.48 -25.42 10.61
CA LYS A 85 -5.39 -26.33 11.77
C LYS A 85 -6.72 -26.50 12.52
N ALA A 86 -7.41 -25.40 12.81
CA ALA A 86 -8.69 -25.45 13.49
C ALA A 86 -9.74 -26.20 12.65
N ARG A 87 -9.70 -26.04 11.33
CA ARG A 87 -10.56 -26.78 10.40
C ARG A 87 -10.25 -28.27 10.40
N ASP A 88 -8.97 -28.66 10.35
CA ASP A 88 -8.55 -30.06 10.37
C ASP A 88 -8.98 -30.77 11.67
N GLU A 89 -8.91 -30.08 12.82
CA GLU A 89 -9.38 -30.60 14.12
C GLU A 89 -10.88 -30.86 14.11
N VAL A 90 -11.68 -29.91 13.59
CA VAL A 90 -13.13 -30.10 13.45
C VAL A 90 -13.47 -31.27 12.52
N ASP A 91 -12.76 -31.40 11.40
CA ASP A 91 -12.97 -32.50 10.45
C ASP A 91 -12.56 -33.86 11.05
N ALA A 92 -11.48 -33.90 11.84
CA ALA A 92 -11.06 -35.12 12.55
C ALA A 92 -12.09 -35.56 13.60
N LEU A 93 -12.60 -34.61 14.40
CA LEU A 93 -13.64 -34.88 15.40
C LEU A 93 -14.93 -35.39 14.75
N ARG A 94 -15.33 -34.78 13.62
CA ARG A 94 -16.52 -35.19 12.86
C ARG A 94 -16.38 -36.58 12.26
N LYS A 95 -15.20 -36.93 11.74
CA LYS A 95 -14.93 -38.30 11.26
C LYS A 95 -14.96 -39.31 12.41
N ALA A 96 -14.37 -38.97 13.56
CA ALA A 96 -14.37 -39.83 14.73
C ALA A 96 -15.79 -40.09 15.28
N SER A 97 -16.66 -39.06 15.30
CA SER A 97 -18.05 -39.23 15.72
C SER A 97 -18.85 -40.14 14.79
N ILE A 98 -18.70 -39.98 13.47
CA ILE A 98 -19.37 -40.83 12.46
C ILE A 98 -18.91 -42.29 12.60
N THR A 99 -17.62 -42.53 12.76
CA THR A 99 -17.09 -43.91 12.97
C THR A 99 -17.66 -44.54 14.24
N LYS A 100 -17.80 -43.77 15.32
CA LYS A 100 -18.40 -44.24 16.57
C LYS A 100 -19.87 -44.64 16.40
N GLU A 101 -20.67 -43.83 15.70
CA GLU A 101 -22.08 -44.17 15.43
C GLU A 101 -22.22 -45.41 14.54
N LEU A 102 -21.33 -45.57 13.55
CA LEU A 102 -21.30 -46.75 12.67
C LEU A 102 -20.90 -48.05 13.41
N SER A 103 -20.09 -47.97 14.47
CA SER A 103 -19.75 -49.16 15.26
C SER A 103 -20.87 -49.56 16.22
N VAL A 104 -21.61 -48.59 16.77
CA VAL A 104 -22.73 -48.85 17.69
C VAL A 104 -23.94 -49.44 16.97
N GLY A 105 -24.18 -49.10 15.70
CA GLY A 105 -25.28 -49.67 14.91
C GLY A 105 -25.02 -51.09 14.37
N LYS A 106 -23.85 -51.69 14.64
CA LYS A 106 -23.48 -53.05 14.22
C LYS A 106 -23.58 -54.10 15.33
N GLU A 107 -23.82 -53.69 16.56
CA GLU A 107 -24.15 -54.56 17.70
C GLU A 107 -25.67 -54.65 17.88
#